data_AF-A0A1J5SAD4-F1
#
_entry.id   AF-A0A1J5SAD4-F1
#
_cell.length_a   1.000
_cell.length_b   1.000
_cell.length_c   1.000
_cell.angle_alpha   90.00
_cell.angle_beta   90.00
_cell.angle_gamma   90.00
#
_symmetry.space_group_name_H-M   'P 1'
#
loop_
_entity.id
_entity.type
_entity.pdbx_description
1 polymer ?
#
loop_
_entity_poly.entity_id
_entity_poly.type
_entity_poly.pdbx_seq_one_letter_code
_entity_poly.pdbx_strand_id
1 'polypeptide(L)'
;MKNQTVNTVAKKFFAGSILAAVLFLSAQNNVYANDNAKKNVVSENNSNATIKYEGVNKDYLLFSVKYNNTNSEFFTLSIIDESGETLYNTASKEKEFSQTYALPKDTDVSKLTFEIRSSKGDFHQSFDVNINTSYVENVVVSKK
;
A
#
# COMPACT_ATOMS: atom_id res chain seq x y z
N MET A 1 -17.55 -32.14 -25.12
CA MET A 1 -16.39 -31.30 -24.73
C MET A 1 -16.97 -29.99 -24.22
N LYS A 2 -16.74 -29.64 -22.94
CA LYS A 2 -17.43 -28.53 -22.25
C LYS A 2 -16.51 -27.30 -22.29
N ASN A 3 -16.96 -26.25 -22.97
CA ASN A 3 -16.24 -24.99 -23.09
C ASN A 3 -16.25 -24.25 -21.74
N GLN A 4 -15.07 -23.86 -21.25
CA GLN A 4 -14.95 -22.92 -20.14
C GLN A 4 -14.59 -21.55 -20.71
N THR A 5 -15.60 -20.69 -20.80
CA THR A 5 -15.47 -19.28 -21.10
C THR A 5 -14.91 -18.60 -19.85
N VAL A 6 -13.64 -18.19 -19.88
CA VAL A 6 -13.04 -17.42 -18.80
C VAL A 6 -13.40 -15.95 -19.01
N ASN A 7 -14.37 -15.44 -18.24
CA ASN A 7 -14.68 -14.03 -18.20
C ASN A 7 -13.62 -13.30 -17.37
N THR A 8 -12.56 -12.83 -18.02
CA THR A 8 -11.54 -11.96 -17.39
C THR A 8 -12.12 -10.56 -17.20
N VAL A 9 -12.69 -10.28 -16.04
CA VAL A 9 -12.98 -8.91 -15.60
C VAL A 9 -11.68 -8.33 -15.07
N ALA A 10 -10.90 -7.69 -15.95
CA ALA A 10 -9.80 -6.83 -15.54
C ALA A 10 -10.36 -5.64 -14.74
N LYS A 11 -10.37 -5.75 -13.41
CA LYS A 11 -10.62 -4.59 -12.53
C LYS A 11 -9.38 -3.70 -12.60
N LYS A 12 -9.60 -2.51 -13.15
CA LYS A 12 -8.60 -1.56 -13.60
C LYS A 12 -7.83 -0.95 -12.42
N PHE A 13 -6.63 -1.45 -12.13
CA PHE A 13 -5.61 -0.65 -11.43
C PHE A 13 -5.01 0.32 -12.46
N PHE A 14 -5.27 1.62 -12.30
CA PHE A 14 -4.66 2.64 -13.15
C PHE A 14 -3.42 3.22 -12.45
N ALA A 15 -2.24 2.88 -12.93
CA ALA A 15 -1.00 3.58 -12.57
C ALA A 15 -0.95 4.90 -13.36
N GLY A 16 -1.44 5.99 -12.76
CA GLY A 16 -1.31 7.33 -13.30
C GLY A 16 0.01 7.96 -12.84
N SER A 17 1.01 8.00 -13.73
CA SER A 17 2.25 8.74 -13.48
C SER A 17 2.02 10.24 -13.67
N ILE A 18 1.63 10.95 -12.63
CA ILE A 18 1.72 12.42 -12.63
C ILE A 18 3.15 12.77 -12.22
N LEU A 19 4.03 12.95 -13.21
CA LEU A 19 5.34 13.59 -13.01
C LEU A 19 5.12 15.08 -12.73
N ALA A 20 4.84 15.42 -11.47
CA ALA A 20 4.91 16.79 -10.99
C ALA A 20 6.30 17.02 -10.38
N ALA A 21 7.24 17.50 -11.20
CA ALA A 21 8.53 17.98 -10.70
C ALA A 21 8.32 19.34 -10.02
N VAL A 22 8.09 19.33 -8.71
CA VAL A 22 8.05 20.55 -7.91
C VAL A 22 9.26 20.57 -6.98
N LEU A 23 10.26 21.35 -7.37
CA LEU A 23 11.41 21.68 -6.54
C LEU A 23 10.97 22.65 -5.45
N PHE A 24 10.60 22.13 -4.28
CA PHE A 24 10.51 22.95 -3.07
C PHE A 24 11.73 22.67 -2.19
N LEU A 25 12.73 23.55 -2.29
CA LEU A 25 13.69 23.79 -1.22
C LEU A 25 12.97 24.55 -0.11
N SER A 26 12.55 23.86 0.93
CA SER A 26 12.16 24.49 2.21
C SER A 26 12.94 23.84 3.34
N ALA A 27 13.73 24.66 4.02
CA ALA A 27 14.56 24.31 5.16
C ALA A 27 13.78 23.57 6.26
N GLN A 28 14.44 22.57 6.85
CA GLN A 28 13.92 21.79 7.97
C GLN A 28 13.81 22.67 9.21
N ASN A 29 12.59 23.06 9.58
CA ASN A 29 12.28 23.48 10.94
C ASN A 29 11.64 22.28 11.65
N ASN A 30 12.39 21.65 12.55
CA ASN A 30 11.85 20.63 13.46
C ASN A 30 10.90 21.32 14.46
N VAL A 31 9.61 21.35 14.12
CA VAL A 31 8.54 21.70 15.07
C VAL A 31 7.91 20.40 15.54
N TYR A 32 8.20 20.02 16.78
CA TYR A 32 7.47 18.95 17.46
C TYR A 32 6.13 19.49 17.92
N ALA A 33 5.08 19.26 17.13
CA ALA A 33 3.70 19.44 17.57
C ALA A 33 3.16 18.10 18.08
N ASN A 34 2.82 18.09 19.38
CA ASN A 34 2.08 17.03 20.06
C ASN A 34 0.64 17.02 19.51
N ASP A 35 0.24 15.93 18.84
CA ASP A 35 -1.17 15.68 18.60
C ASP A 35 -1.49 14.19 18.73
N ASN A 36 -2.55 13.91 19.47
CA ASN A 36 -2.95 12.60 19.97
C ASN A 36 -3.69 11.79 18.89
N ALA A 37 -3.04 11.56 17.74
CA ALA A 37 -3.49 10.56 16.79
C ALA A 37 -2.60 9.33 16.96
N LYS A 38 -3.20 8.21 17.40
CA LYS A 38 -2.55 6.88 17.44
C LYS A 38 -2.14 6.49 16.02
N LYS A 39 -0.99 6.97 15.60
CA LYS A 39 -0.26 6.53 14.42
C LYS A 39 0.49 5.29 14.85
N ASN A 40 -0.12 4.11 14.63
CA ASN A 40 0.59 2.84 14.79
C ASN A 40 1.64 2.75 13.68
N VAL A 41 2.78 3.40 13.90
CA VAL A 41 4.00 3.17 13.11
C VAL A 41 4.65 1.95 13.72
N VAL A 42 4.41 0.78 13.14
CA VAL A 42 5.28 -0.38 13.39
C VAL A 42 6.56 -0.11 12.60
N SER A 43 7.50 0.58 13.24
CA SER A 43 8.88 0.64 12.77
C SER A 43 9.60 -0.55 13.40
N GLU A 44 9.59 -1.69 12.71
CA GLU A 44 10.53 -2.76 13.07
C GLU A 44 11.95 -2.24 12.85
N ASN A 45 12.66 -2.11 13.97
CA ASN A 45 14.03 -1.65 14.01
C ASN A 45 14.90 -2.60 13.18
N ASN A 46 15.56 -2.05 12.14
CA ASN A 46 16.52 -2.68 11.21
C ASN A 46 15.96 -3.26 9.90
N SER A 47 14.76 -2.86 9.48
CA SER A 47 14.25 -3.13 8.13
C SER A 47 14.70 -2.04 7.13
N ASN A 48 15.29 -2.44 5.99
CA ASN A 48 15.59 -1.53 4.86
C ASN A 48 14.32 -1.03 4.15
N ALA A 49 13.15 -1.52 4.54
CA ALA A 49 11.86 -1.14 4.00
C ALA A 49 10.92 -0.59 5.08
N THR A 50 9.97 0.24 4.69
CA THR A 50 8.94 0.76 5.57
C THR A 50 7.63 0.86 4.81
N ILE A 51 6.56 0.38 5.43
CA ILE A 51 5.18 0.53 4.95
C ILE A 51 4.46 1.46 5.91
N LYS A 52 3.81 2.50 5.37
CA LYS A 52 3.05 3.47 6.15
C LYS A 52 1.66 3.64 5.56
N TYR A 53 0.65 3.54 6.42
CA TYR A 53 -0.69 4.00 6.09
C TYR A 53 -0.73 5.53 6.10
N GLU A 54 -1.02 6.12 4.94
CA GLU A 54 -1.11 7.57 4.74
C GLU A 54 -2.54 8.09 4.93
N GLY A 55 -3.49 7.19 5.17
CA GLY A 55 -4.89 7.53 5.40
C GLY A 55 -5.75 7.24 4.18
N VAL A 56 -6.69 8.13 3.94
CA VAL A 56 -7.82 7.91 3.05
C VAL A 56 -7.97 9.07 2.08
N ASN A 57 -8.21 8.78 0.80
CA ASN A 57 -8.61 9.78 -0.20
C ASN A 57 -9.82 9.28 -1.00
N LYS A 58 -10.96 9.98 -0.86
CA LYS A 58 -12.24 9.61 -1.49
C LYS A 58 -12.57 8.13 -1.24
N ASP A 59 -12.35 7.28 -2.23
CA ASP A 59 -12.69 5.86 -2.23
C ASP A 59 -11.49 4.93 -2.04
N TYR A 60 -10.32 5.48 -1.69
CA TYR A 60 -9.07 4.71 -1.59
C TYR A 60 -8.40 4.82 -0.22
N LEU A 61 -7.83 3.71 0.24
CA LEU A 61 -6.85 3.62 1.30
C LEU A 61 -5.45 3.81 0.70
N LEU A 62 -4.62 4.65 1.32
CA LEU A 62 -3.31 5.02 0.79
C LEU A 62 -2.19 4.40 1.64
N PHE A 63 -1.26 3.70 0.97
CA PHE A 63 -0.11 3.07 1.59
C PHE A 63 1.18 3.55 0.92
N SER A 64 2.06 4.20 1.67
CA SER A 64 3.41 4.53 1.21
C SER A 64 4.35 3.39 1.50
N VAL A 65 5.09 2.96 0.48
CA VAL A 65 6.12 1.93 0.54
C VAL A 65 7.45 2.60 0.24
N LYS A 66 8.39 2.47 1.17
CA LYS A 66 9.77 2.92 1.00
C LYS A 66 10.71 1.73 1.13
N TYR A 67 11.71 1.66 0.26
CA TYR A 67 12.74 0.64 0.32
C TYR A 67 14.10 1.23 -0.09
N ASN A 68 15.08 1.10 0.80
CA ASN A 68 16.46 1.44 0.53
C ASN A 68 17.20 0.21 -0.01
N ASN A 69 17.33 0.18 -1.33
CA ASN A 69 18.04 -0.85 -2.06
C ASN A 69 19.50 -0.45 -2.23
N THR A 70 20.30 -0.65 -1.17
CA THR A 70 21.70 -0.21 -1.09
C THR A 70 22.53 -0.60 -2.32
N ASN A 71 22.28 -1.79 -2.87
CA ASN A 71 23.04 -2.38 -3.98
C ASN A 71 22.42 -2.14 -5.36
N SER A 72 21.27 -1.43 -5.44
CA SER A 72 20.53 -1.20 -6.69
C SER A 72 20.22 -2.50 -7.46
N GLU A 73 19.93 -3.57 -6.71
CA GLU A 73 19.61 -4.87 -7.29
C GLU A 73 18.16 -4.93 -7.75
N PHE A 74 17.86 -5.83 -8.69
CA PHE A 74 16.47 -6.06 -9.07
C PHE A 74 15.72 -6.67 -7.88
N PHE A 75 14.61 -6.04 -7.52
CA PHE A 75 13.66 -6.56 -6.54
C PHE A 75 12.24 -6.51 -7.10
N THR A 76 11.37 -7.30 -6.49
CA THR A 76 9.94 -7.36 -6.76
C THR A 76 9.19 -6.89 -5.52
N LEU A 77 8.17 -6.06 -5.70
CA LEU A 77 7.18 -5.73 -4.69
C LEU A 77 5.85 -6.38 -5.09
N SER A 78 5.33 -7.21 -4.20
CA SER A 78 4.02 -7.86 -4.32
C SER A 78 3.09 -7.34 -3.23
N ILE A 79 1.83 -7.06 -3.59
CA ILE A 79 0.75 -6.79 -2.65
C ILE A 79 -0.24 -7.94 -2.77
N ILE A 80 -0.44 -8.65 -1.66
CA ILE A 80 -1.17 -9.92 -1.59
C ILE A 80 -2.33 -9.74 -0.60
N ASP A 81 -3.50 -10.31 -0.90
CA ASP A 81 -4.65 -10.29 0.01
C ASP A 81 -4.67 -11.48 0.98
N GLU A 82 -5.69 -11.56 1.85
CA GLU A 82 -5.86 -12.66 2.80
C GLU A 82 -6.01 -14.05 2.17
N SER A 83 -6.44 -14.13 0.91
CA SER A 83 -6.61 -15.39 0.19
C SER A 83 -5.30 -15.90 -0.42
N GLY A 84 -4.25 -15.07 -0.39
CA GLY A 84 -2.99 -15.31 -1.09
C GLY A 84 -3.01 -14.86 -2.54
N GLU A 85 -4.05 -14.15 -3.00
CA GLU A 85 -4.13 -13.59 -4.33
C GLU A 85 -3.22 -12.35 -4.42
N THR A 86 -2.37 -12.30 -5.45
CA THR A 86 -1.54 -11.13 -5.73
C THR A 86 -2.38 -10.06 -6.41
N LEU A 87 -2.76 -9.03 -5.65
CA LEU A 87 -3.49 -7.86 -6.14
C LEU A 87 -2.62 -6.95 -7.00
N TYR A 88 -1.31 -6.90 -6.72
CA TYR A 88 -0.36 -6.08 -7.45
C TYR A 88 1.04 -6.67 -7.41
N ASN A 89 1.79 -6.52 -8.50
CA ASN A 89 3.18 -6.95 -8.61
C ASN A 89 3.96 -5.98 -9.50
N THR A 90 5.13 -5.53 -9.05
CA THR A 90 6.06 -4.73 -9.85
C THR A 90 7.51 -5.10 -9.57
N ALA A 91 8.36 -4.97 -10.59
CA ALA A 91 9.80 -5.12 -10.46
C ALA A 91 10.50 -3.77 -10.62
N SER A 92 11.51 -3.50 -9.80
CA SER A 92 12.32 -2.28 -9.86
C SER A 92 13.77 -2.56 -9.49
N LYS A 93 14.65 -1.61 -9.82
CA LYS A 93 16.07 -1.60 -9.46
C LYS A 93 16.50 -0.27 -8.83
N GLU A 94 15.51 0.58 -8.49
CA GLU A 94 15.77 1.88 -7.89
C GLU A 94 16.53 1.71 -6.58
N LYS A 95 17.55 2.54 -6.38
CA LYS A 95 18.34 2.58 -5.14
C LYS A 95 17.51 3.07 -3.96
N GLU A 96 16.74 4.12 -4.19
CA GLU A 96 15.78 4.67 -3.24
C GLU A 96 14.39 4.54 -3.84
N PHE A 97 13.70 3.46 -3.49
CA PHE A 97 12.36 3.22 -3.96
C PHE A 97 11.35 3.87 -3.01
N SER A 98 10.44 4.67 -3.55
CA SER A 98 9.37 5.30 -2.79
C SER A 98 8.12 5.43 -3.66
N GLN A 99 7.08 4.65 -3.36
CA GLN A 99 5.83 4.65 -4.10
C GLN A 99 4.62 4.66 -3.15
N THR A 100 3.52 5.23 -3.61
CA THR A 100 2.25 5.22 -2.89
C THR A 100 1.23 4.39 -3.66
N TYR A 101 0.62 3.44 -2.96
CA TYR A 101 -0.40 2.55 -3.50
C TYR A 101 -1.77 2.94 -2.98
N ALA A 102 -2.76 2.89 -3.86
CA ALA A 102 -4.15 3.18 -3.55
C ALA A 102 -4.97 1.89 -3.66
N LEU A 103 -5.58 1.46 -2.55
CA LEU A 103 -6.49 0.32 -2.51
C LEU A 103 -7.94 0.82 -2.42
N PRO A 104 -8.86 0.39 -3.30
CA PRO A 104 -10.27 0.74 -3.19
C PRO A 104 -10.86 0.26 -1.86
N LYS A 105 -11.62 1.12 -1.17
CA LYS A 105 -12.25 0.83 0.12
C LYS A 105 -13.40 -0.17 0.05
N ASP A 106 -14.02 -0.28 -1.11
CA ASP A 106 -15.11 -1.22 -1.39
C ASP A 106 -14.60 -2.64 -1.65
N THR A 107 -13.29 -2.85 -1.60
CA THR A 107 -12.71 -4.18 -1.62
C THR A 107 -12.93 -4.82 -0.24
N ASP A 108 -13.55 -6.01 -0.20
CA ASP A 108 -13.71 -6.84 1.00
C ASP A 108 -12.36 -7.46 1.43
N VAL A 109 -11.33 -6.62 1.61
CA VAL A 109 -9.99 -7.02 2.02
C VAL A 109 -9.79 -6.65 3.48
N SER A 110 -9.62 -7.67 4.31
CA SER A 110 -9.36 -7.55 5.74
C SER A 110 -7.87 -7.54 6.08
N LYS A 111 -7.03 -8.08 5.19
CA LYS A 111 -5.59 -8.15 5.38
C LYS A 111 -4.85 -7.96 4.06
N LEU A 112 -3.78 -7.17 4.09
CA LEU A 112 -2.80 -7.10 3.02
C LEU A 112 -1.44 -7.59 3.52
N THR A 113 -0.71 -8.26 2.65
CA THR A 113 0.71 -8.55 2.83
C THR A 113 1.50 -7.82 1.74
N PHE A 114 2.39 -6.91 2.17
CA PHE A 114 3.37 -6.29 1.28
C PHE A 114 4.66 -7.10 1.35
N GLU A 115 5.04 -7.72 0.24
CA GLU A 115 6.25 -8.54 0.13
C GLU A 115 7.27 -7.85 -0.78
N ILE A 116 8.49 -7.65 -0.29
CA ILE A 116 9.63 -7.20 -1.08
C ILE A 116 10.63 -8.34 -1.16
N ARG A 117 10.96 -8.76 -2.37
CA ARG A 117 11.90 -9.86 -2.62
C ARG A 117 12.96 -9.45 -3.63
N SER A 118 14.22 -9.63 -3.26
CA SER A 118 15.34 -9.56 -4.21
C SER A 118 15.22 -10.65 -5.28
N SER A 119 15.71 -10.36 -6.48
CA SER A 119 15.75 -11.36 -7.57
C SER A 119 16.81 -12.44 -7.31
N LYS A 120 17.82 -12.15 -6.50
CA LYS A 120 18.87 -13.10 -6.09
C LYS A 120 18.46 -13.98 -4.92
N GLY A 121 17.39 -13.61 -4.20
CA GLY A 121 16.86 -14.35 -3.05
C GLY A 121 17.61 -14.12 -1.74
N ASP A 122 18.55 -13.18 -1.69
CA ASP A 122 19.32 -12.80 -0.50
C ASP A 122 18.55 -11.89 0.46
N PHE A 123 17.56 -11.16 -0.06
CA PHE A 123 16.64 -10.33 0.71
C PHE A 123 15.17 -10.71 0.47
N HIS A 124 14.43 -10.88 1.56
CA HIS A 124 12.98 -11.07 1.61
C HIS A 124 12.42 -10.41 2.86
N GLN A 125 11.46 -9.50 2.70
CA GLN A 125 10.78 -8.84 3.80
C GLN A 125 9.28 -8.81 3.50
N SER A 126 8.47 -9.15 4.50
CA SER A 126 7.01 -9.11 4.42
C SER A 126 6.44 -8.23 5.53
N PHE A 127 5.37 -7.51 5.22
CA PHE A 127 4.63 -6.67 6.17
C PHE A 127 3.15 -6.99 6.09
N ASP A 128 2.59 -7.42 7.21
CA ASP A 128 1.16 -7.67 7.33
C ASP A 128 0.43 -6.40 7.82
N VAL A 129 -0.56 -5.98 7.04
CA VAL A 129 -1.41 -4.83 7.32
C VAL A 129 -2.84 -5.33 7.52
N ASN A 130 -3.32 -5.25 8.76
CA ASN A 130 -4.70 -5.59 9.10
C ASN A 130 -5.59 -4.37 8.92
N ILE A 131 -6.64 -4.51 8.13
CA ILE A 131 -7.61 -3.44 7.81
C ILE A 131 -8.89 -3.72 8.60
N ASN A 132 -9.16 -2.90 9.61
CA ASN A 132 -10.38 -2.99 10.41
C ASN A 132 -11.31 -1.83 10.06
N THR A 133 -12.35 -2.10 9.27
CA THR A 133 -13.40 -1.12 8.95
C THR A 133 -14.57 -1.23 9.94
N SER A 134 -15.04 -0.11 10.46
CA SER A 134 -16.28 -0.05 11.25
C SER A 134 -17.32 0.78 10.49
N TYR A 135 -18.54 0.26 10.37
CA TYR A 135 -19.67 0.94 9.74
C TYR A 135 -20.67 1.38 10.81
N VAL A 136 -21.18 2.61 10.69
CA VAL A 136 -22.28 3.11 11.53
C VAL A 136 -23.52 3.21 10.64
N GLU A 137 -24.52 2.37 10.90
CA GLU A 137 -25.79 2.40 10.19
C GLU A 137 -26.78 3.33 10.92
N ASN A 138 -27.32 4.32 10.21
CA ASN A 138 -28.33 5.24 10.76
C ASN A 138 -29.72 4.85 10.25
N VAL A 139 -30.54 4.29 11.13
CA VAL A 139 -31.93 3.91 10.83
C VAL A 139 -32.88 4.95 11.40
N VAL A 140 -33.71 5.57 10.55
CA VAL A 140 -34.74 6.53 10.96
C VAL A 140 -36.12 5.95 10.66
N VAL A 141 -36.98 5.87 11.68
CA VAL A 141 -38.38 5.46 11.54
C VAL A 141 -39.25 6.70 11.63
N SER A 142 -39.98 7.00 10.56
CA SER A 142 -40.96 8.09 10.51
C SER A 142 -42.37 7.53 10.49
N LYS A 143 -43.24 8.07 11.35
CA LYS A 143 -44.67 7.73 11.39
C LYS A 143 -45.41 8.43 10.24
N LYS A 144 -46.33 7.70 9.59
CA LYS A 144 -47.20 8.21 8.52
C LYS A 144 -48.40 8.95 9.09
#